data_AF-A0A6A2ZFB1-F1
#
_entry.id   AF-A0A6A2ZFB1-F1
#
_cell.length_a   1.000
_cell.length_b   1.000
_cell.length_c   1.000
_cell.angle_alpha   90.00
_cell.angle_beta   90.00
_cell.angle_gamma   90.00
#
_symmetry.space_group_name_H-M   'P 1'
#
loop_
_entity.id
_entity.type
_entity.pdbx_description
1 polymer ?
#
loop_
_entity_poly.entity_id
_entity_poly.type
_entity_poly.pdbx_seq_one_letter_code
_entity_poly.pdbx_strand_id
1 'polypeptide(L)'
;MDLETENRIAAILLKEAAELRRRAERDGIHVYLQQPKVRSLPNSRFLTATVLGVQQANRAVEVNEMWRVRKKELELNDRLKARSKDNSGHNSNHVDSSISYRRTNRRHGSNVGVSCSSSMRVAAGSYSREDEGLRDEEIDEFLKSRVKRGRCSIGSRMDETGPYLPTSSEFPGKLLLHPSE
;
A
#
# COMPACT_ATOMS: atom_id res chain seq x y z
N MET A 1 31.18 38.77 9.50
CA MET A 1 30.93 39.44 8.21
C MET A 1 32.11 40.35 8.00
N ASP A 2 32.74 40.27 6.83
CA ASP A 2 33.96 41.04 6.58
C ASP A 2 33.57 42.44 6.08
N LEU A 3 34.33 43.48 6.49
CA LEU A 3 34.07 44.89 6.14
C LEU A 3 33.94 45.12 4.63
N GLU A 4 34.71 44.38 3.84
CA GLU A 4 34.69 44.43 2.38
C GLU A 4 33.35 43.92 1.81
N THR A 5 32.74 42.94 2.47
CA THR A 5 31.42 42.42 2.13
C THR A 5 30.33 43.46 2.46
N GLU A 6 30.45 44.13 3.60
CA GLU A 6 29.53 45.20 4.01
C GLU A 6 29.59 46.39 3.05
N ASN A 7 30.80 46.82 2.67
CA ASN A 7 31.00 47.89 1.69
C ASN A 7 30.44 47.52 0.31
N ARG A 8 30.61 46.27 -0.12
CA ARG A 8 30.00 45.77 -1.36
C ARG A 8 28.47 45.81 -1.30
N ILE A 9 27.87 45.42 -0.18
CA ILE A 9 26.41 45.48 0.02
C ILE A 9 25.95 46.94 0.03
N ALA A 10 26.64 47.83 0.75
CA ALA A 10 26.32 49.25 0.80
C ALA A 10 26.37 49.89 -0.61
N ALA A 11 27.37 49.54 -1.41
CA ALA A 11 27.48 50.02 -2.80
C ALA A 11 26.31 49.54 -3.67
N ILE A 12 25.88 48.28 -3.52
CA ILE A 12 24.71 47.73 -4.22
C ILE A 12 23.44 48.50 -3.84
N LEU A 13 23.20 48.71 -2.53
CA LEU A 13 22.03 49.44 -2.03
C LEU A 13 21.97 50.88 -2.53
N LEU A 14 23.11 51.59 -2.54
CA LEU A 14 23.19 52.96 -3.05
C LEU A 14 22.91 53.03 -4.55
N LYS A 15 23.43 52.08 -5.33
CA LYS A 15 23.17 51.99 -6.77
C LYS A 15 21.68 51.74 -7.05
N GLU A 16 21.07 50.82 -6.31
CA GLU A 16 19.65 50.50 -6.45
C GLU A 16 18.76 51.68 -6.07
N ALA A 17 19.08 52.38 -4.97
CA ALA A 17 18.36 53.58 -4.55
C ALA A 17 18.44 54.71 -5.61
N ALA A 18 19.62 54.89 -6.25
CA ALA A 18 19.79 55.86 -7.32
C ALA A 18 18.99 55.49 -8.58
N GLU A 19 18.93 54.21 -8.92
CA GLU A 19 18.07 53.71 -10.00
C GLU A 19 16.57 53.92 -9.70
N LEU A 20 16.16 53.71 -8.46
CA LEU A 20 14.78 53.87 -8.03
C LEU A 20 14.35 55.35 -8.10
N ARG A 21 15.23 56.29 -7.74
CA ARG A 21 15.03 57.73 -7.96
C ARG A 21 14.82 58.09 -9.44
N ARG A 22 15.68 57.59 -10.34
CA ARG A 22 15.55 57.82 -11.80
C ARG A 22 14.26 57.24 -12.39
N ARG A 23 13.72 56.16 -11.82
CA ARG A 23 12.43 55.61 -12.21
C ARG A 23 11.28 56.47 -11.68
N ALA A 24 11.37 56.92 -10.43
CA ALA A 24 10.37 57.77 -9.83
C ALA A 24 10.26 59.15 -10.51
N GLU A 25 11.34 59.68 -11.09
CA GLU A 25 11.28 60.90 -11.91
C GLU A 25 10.47 60.72 -13.19
N ARG A 26 10.49 59.52 -13.79
CA ARG A 26 9.75 59.22 -15.03
C ARG A 26 8.31 58.81 -14.76
N ASP A 27 8.13 57.91 -13.81
CA ASP A 27 6.87 57.21 -13.59
C ASP A 27 6.11 57.82 -12.39
N GLY A 28 6.79 58.53 -11.49
CA GLY A 28 6.21 59.20 -10.32
C GLY A 28 6.32 58.40 -9.02
N ILE A 29 5.59 58.84 -7.99
CA ILE A 29 5.72 58.33 -6.60
C ILE A 29 5.36 56.83 -6.47
N HIS A 30 4.57 56.30 -7.40
CA HIS A 30 4.11 54.90 -7.35
C HIS A 30 5.25 53.88 -7.36
N VAL A 31 6.43 54.25 -7.87
CA VAL A 31 7.63 53.41 -7.87
C VAL A 31 8.09 53.09 -6.44
N TYR A 32 7.95 54.02 -5.48
CA TYR A 32 8.29 53.79 -4.08
C TYR A 32 7.25 52.93 -3.34
N LEU A 33 6.00 52.94 -3.81
CA LEU A 33 4.91 52.15 -3.24
C LEU A 33 4.93 50.70 -3.73
N GLN A 34 5.67 50.41 -4.80
CA GLN A 34 5.81 49.08 -5.35
C GLN A 34 6.70 48.23 -4.42
N GLN A 35 6.07 47.60 -3.42
CA GLN A 35 6.78 46.67 -2.55
C GLN A 35 7.38 45.52 -3.38
N PRO A 36 8.62 45.10 -3.11
CA PRO A 36 9.17 43.88 -3.68
C PRO A 36 8.19 42.74 -3.42
N LYS A 37 7.73 42.06 -4.48
CA LYS A 37 6.78 40.96 -4.36
C LYS A 37 7.49 39.76 -3.73
N VAL A 38 7.57 39.75 -2.40
CA VAL A 38 8.09 38.60 -1.65
C VAL A 38 7.07 37.48 -1.77
N ARG A 39 7.29 36.58 -2.74
CA ARG A 39 6.50 35.36 -2.90
C ARG A 39 6.91 34.35 -1.81
N SER A 40 6.66 34.64 -0.54
CA SER A 40 7.09 33.76 0.57
C SER A 40 5.96 33.00 1.24
N LEU A 41 4.71 33.07 0.75
CA LEU A 41 3.67 32.16 1.21
C LEU A 41 3.84 30.80 0.51
N PRO A 42 4.14 29.71 1.26
CA PRO A 42 4.20 28.38 0.68
C PRO A 42 2.87 28.08 -0.01
N ASN A 43 2.94 27.66 -1.26
CA ASN A 43 1.75 27.33 -2.04
C ASN A 43 0.91 26.29 -1.28
N SER A 44 -0.40 26.48 -1.18
CA SER A 44 -1.30 25.55 -0.49
C SER A 44 -1.14 24.11 -1.01
N ARG A 45 -0.85 23.93 -2.31
CA ARG A 45 -0.51 22.63 -2.90
C ARG A 45 0.74 21.99 -2.31
N PHE A 46 1.79 22.80 -2.08
CA PHE A 46 3.03 22.33 -1.46
C PHE A 46 2.79 21.89 -0.02
N LEU A 47 2.00 22.65 0.75
CA LEU A 47 1.61 22.28 2.11
C LEU A 47 0.84 20.96 2.12
N THR A 48 -0.16 20.80 1.25
CA THR A 48 -0.91 19.53 1.11
C THR A 48 0.00 18.36 0.74
N ALA A 49 0.90 18.53 -0.23
CA ALA A 49 1.83 17.48 -0.65
C ALA A 49 2.76 17.05 0.50
N THR A 50 3.26 18.02 1.28
CA THR A 50 4.12 17.76 2.44
C THR A 50 3.38 16.97 3.51
N VAL A 51 2.15 17.37 3.84
CA VAL A 51 1.31 16.64 4.80
C VAL A 51 1.03 15.21 4.32
N LEU A 52 0.69 15.03 3.04
CA LEU A 52 0.45 13.70 2.47
C LEU A 52 1.71 12.82 2.51
N GLY A 53 2.89 13.38 2.25
CA GLY A 53 4.16 12.65 2.31
C GLY A 53 4.45 12.11 3.71
N VAL A 54 4.27 12.94 4.74
CA VAL A 54 4.43 12.52 6.15
C VAL A 54 3.43 11.42 6.51
N GLN A 55 2.16 11.57 6.12
CA GLN A 55 1.15 10.55 6.36
C GLN A 55 1.45 9.22 5.66
N GLN A 56 1.99 9.25 4.45
CA GLN A 56 2.41 8.05 3.72
C GLN A 56 3.59 7.35 4.41
N ALA A 57 4.59 8.12 4.85
CA ALA A 57 5.73 7.58 5.59
C ALA A 57 5.28 6.90 6.90
N ASN A 58 4.38 7.54 7.65
CA ASN A 58 3.85 6.96 8.90
C ASN A 58 3.12 5.64 8.65
N ARG A 59 2.23 5.59 7.64
CA ARG A 59 1.55 4.34 7.26
C ARG A 59 2.54 3.25 6.84
N ALA A 60 3.59 3.59 6.10
CA ALA A 60 4.61 2.63 5.70
C ALA A 60 5.37 2.05 6.90
N VAL A 61 5.67 2.87 7.90
CA VAL A 61 6.29 2.42 9.16
C VAL A 61 5.37 1.45 9.89
N GLU A 62 4.10 1.81 10.11
CA GLU A 62 3.10 0.94 10.76
C GLU A 62 2.98 -0.42 10.08
N VAL A 63 2.87 -0.42 8.75
CA VAL A 63 2.81 -1.65 7.95
C VAL A 63 4.07 -2.49 8.13
N ASN A 64 5.25 -1.87 8.09
CA ASN A 64 6.52 -2.58 8.31
C ASN A 64 6.60 -3.20 9.72
N GLU A 65 6.06 -2.52 10.73
CA GLU A 65 5.96 -3.09 12.07
C GLU A 65 5.08 -4.34 12.10
N MET A 66 3.91 -4.28 11.45
CA MET A 66 3.01 -5.43 11.32
C MET A 66 3.68 -6.60 10.62
N TRP A 67 4.40 -6.36 9.52
CA TRP A 67 5.17 -7.40 8.83
C TRP A 67 6.25 -8.02 9.71
N ARG A 68 6.92 -7.21 10.53
CA ARG A 68 7.95 -7.69 11.47
C ARG A 68 7.36 -8.57 12.55
N VAL A 69 6.21 -8.20 13.11
CA VAL A 69 5.47 -9.00 14.11
C VAL A 69 5.03 -10.32 13.48
N ARG A 70 4.42 -10.27 12.29
CA ARG A 70 3.96 -11.48 11.59
C ARG A 70 5.10 -12.44 11.26
N LYS A 71 6.26 -11.92 10.85
CA LYS A 71 7.45 -12.72 10.58
C LYS A 71 7.94 -13.47 11.82
N LYS A 72 7.98 -12.80 12.98
CA LYS A 72 8.34 -13.42 14.26
C LYS A 72 7.34 -14.48 14.71
N GLU A 73 6.04 -14.22 14.54
CA GLU A 73 4.98 -15.18 14.87
C GLU A 73 5.12 -16.47 14.04
N LEU A 74 5.34 -16.33 12.73
CA LEU A 74 5.59 -17.47 11.84
C LEU A 74 6.83 -18.26 12.27
N GLU A 75 7.93 -17.58 12.59
CA GLU A 75 9.16 -18.23 13.07
C GLU A 75 8.92 -19.06 14.34
N LEU A 76 8.18 -18.52 15.32
CA LEU A 76 7.83 -19.26 16.53
C LEU A 76 6.93 -20.46 16.23
N ASN A 77 5.95 -20.30 15.34
CA ASN A 77 5.06 -21.39 14.94
C ASN A 77 5.83 -22.51 14.22
N ASP A 78 6.77 -22.17 13.34
CA ASP A 78 7.64 -23.14 12.67
C ASP A 78 8.53 -23.89 13.67
N ARG A 79 9.08 -23.19 14.68
CA ARG A 79 9.86 -23.82 15.76
C ARG A 79 9.01 -24.76 16.62
N LEU A 80 7.78 -24.40 16.93
CA LEU A 80 6.84 -25.27 17.64
C LEU A 80 6.45 -26.49 16.79
N LYS A 81 6.18 -26.28 15.50
CA LYS A 81 5.85 -27.35 14.55
C LYS A 81 7.01 -28.33 14.37
N ALA A 82 8.25 -27.83 14.28
CA ALA A 82 9.45 -28.67 14.24
C ALA A 82 9.56 -29.56 15.49
N ARG A 83 9.44 -28.97 16.69
CA ARG A 83 9.44 -29.73 17.96
C ARG A 83 8.31 -30.74 18.07
N SER A 84 7.13 -30.44 17.51
CA SER A 84 6.00 -31.37 17.54
C SER A 84 6.21 -32.59 16.64
N LYS A 85 6.92 -32.42 15.51
CA LYS A 85 7.24 -33.50 14.58
C LYS A 85 8.26 -34.48 15.15
N ASP A 86 9.24 -33.97 15.90
CA ASP A 86 10.29 -34.81 16.51
C ASP A 86 9.75 -35.72 17.63
N ASN A 87 8.70 -35.30 18.34
CA ASN A 87 8.04 -36.10 19.39
C ASN A 87 6.98 -37.08 18.85
N SER A 88 6.57 -36.95 17.59
CA SER A 88 5.56 -37.83 16.98
C SER A 88 6.16 -39.14 16.44
N GLY A 89 7.47 -39.34 16.59
CA GLY A 89 8.19 -40.53 16.12
C GLY A 89 8.17 -41.73 17.06
N HIS A 90 7.60 -41.64 18.27
CA HIS A 90 7.58 -42.73 19.26
C HIS A 90 6.19 -42.89 19.89
N ASN A 91 5.22 -43.42 19.14
CA ASN A 91 4.11 -44.18 19.71
C ASN A 91 3.42 -45.04 18.64
N SER A 92 4.19 -46.00 18.12
CA SER A 92 3.61 -47.28 17.70
C SER A 92 3.25 -48.01 18.99
N ASN A 93 1.97 -48.16 19.30
CA ASN A 93 1.42 -49.30 20.03
C ASN A 93 -0.11 -49.29 19.91
N HIS A 94 -0.56 -50.01 18.88
CA HIS A 94 -1.69 -50.94 18.92
C HIS A 94 -2.53 -50.94 20.21
N VAL A 95 -3.76 -50.41 20.15
CA VAL A 95 -4.91 -50.95 20.88
C VAL A 95 -6.16 -50.75 20.03
N ASP A 96 -6.61 -51.84 19.42
CA ASP A 96 -7.99 -52.01 18.97
C ASP A 96 -8.88 -52.12 20.22
N SER A 97 -9.84 -51.22 20.38
CA SER A 97 -10.88 -51.37 21.39
C SER A 97 -12.14 -50.64 20.96
N SER A 98 -12.96 -51.38 20.23
CA SER A 98 -14.32 -51.05 19.84
C SER A 98 -15.20 -50.96 21.09
N ILE A 99 -15.65 -49.76 21.49
CA ILE A 99 -16.67 -49.62 22.54
C ILE A 99 -17.73 -48.56 22.17
N SER A 100 -18.86 -49.11 21.72
CA SER A 100 -20.26 -48.72 21.94
C SER A 100 -20.62 -47.32 22.44
N TYR A 101 -21.47 -46.67 21.65
CA TYR A 101 -22.65 -45.86 22.02
C TYR A 101 -22.89 -45.64 23.53
N ARG A 102 -22.91 -44.38 23.97
CA ARG A 102 -23.94 -43.85 24.89
C ARG A 102 -23.83 -42.33 25.04
N ARG A 103 -24.73 -41.63 24.34
CA ARG A 103 -25.15 -40.26 24.69
C ARG A 103 -25.69 -40.26 26.13
N THR A 104 -25.23 -39.35 26.99
CA THR A 104 -26.08 -38.77 28.03
C THR A 104 -25.74 -37.31 28.30
N ASN A 105 -26.78 -36.61 28.70
CA ASN A 105 -27.06 -35.18 28.68
C ASN A 105 -26.73 -34.54 30.05
N ARG A 106 -26.06 -33.36 30.12
CA ARG A 106 -25.99 -32.52 31.35
C ARG A 106 -25.91 -31.00 31.07
N ARG A 107 -27.11 -30.39 31.01
CA ARG A 107 -27.67 -29.19 31.71
C ARG A 107 -26.84 -27.91 32.01
N HIS A 108 -27.54 -26.78 31.73
CA HIS A 108 -27.64 -25.45 32.41
C HIS A 108 -26.40 -24.55 32.47
N GLY A 109 -26.43 -23.28 32.02
CA GLY A 109 -27.20 -22.11 32.51
C GLY A 109 -26.16 -21.11 33.07
N SER A 110 -26.15 -19.78 32.97
CA SER A 110 -27.13 -18.72 32.70
C SER A 110 -26.39 -17.43 32.27
N ASN A 111 -27.12 -16.57 31.56
CA ASN A 111 -26.92 -15.15 31.23
C ASN A 111 -26.06 -14.31 32.20
N VAL A 112 -25.36 -13.26 31.71
CA VAL A 112 -25.75 -11.82 31.75
C VAL A 112 -24.70 -11.00 30.95
N GLY A 113 -25.11 -10.06 30.09
CA GLY A 113 -24.27 -8.88 29.84
C GLY A 113 -24.33 -8.17 28.48
N VAL A 114 -25.27 -7.22 28.37
CA VAL A 114 -25.20 -5.95 27.60
C VAL A 114 -25.57 -5.93 26.10
N SER A 115 -26.60 -5.13 25.84
CA SER A 115 -27.30 -4.77 24.60
C SER A 115 -26.49 -3.98 23.56
N CYS A 116 -26.90 -4.08 22.28
CA CYS A 116 -27.47 -2.94 21.53
C CYS A 116 -28.13 -3.40 20.20
N SER A 117 -29.32 -2.85 19.94
CA SER A 117 -30.36 -3.25 18.97
C SER A 117 -30.06 -3.00 17.49
N SER A 118 -30.68 -3.81 16.60
CA SER A 118 -31.58 -3.27 15.56
C SER A 118 -32.42 -4.35 14.83
N SER A 119 -33.74 -4.16 14.88
CA SER A 119 -34.78 -4.55 13.91
C SER A 119 -35.09 -6.04 13.61
N MET A 120 -36.13 -6.49 14.29
CA MET A 120 -36.94 -7.69 14.11
C MET A 120 -37.51 -7.85 12.67
N ARG A 121 -37.32 -9.03 12.06
CA ARG A 121 -38.34 -9.69 11.23
C ARG A 121 -38.31 -11.19 11.54
N VAL A 122 -39.47 -11.69 11.95
CA VAL A 122 -39.71 -13.05 12.39
C VAL A 122 -39.91 -13.93 11.16
N ALA A 123 -39.01 -14.88 10.94
CA ALA A 123 -39.29 -16.09 10.18
C ALA A 123 -38.61 -17.23 10.93
N ALA A 124 -39.41 -18.03 11.63
CA ALA A 124 -38.97 -19.25 12.27
C ALA A 124 -38.47 -20.21 11.17
N GLY A 125 -37.18 -20.54 11.23
CA GLY A 125 -36.55 -21.52 10.36
C GLY A 125 -35.31 -22.05 11.07
N SER A 126 -35.39 -23.28 11.51
CA SER A 126 -34.36 -24.03 12.24
C SER A 126 -32.97 -23.87 11.62
N TYR A 127 -32.03 -23.24 12.34
CA TYR A 127 -30.62 -23.26 11.96
C TYR A 127 -30.04 -24.65 12.20
N SER A 128 -30.19 -25.50 11.18
CA SER A 128 -29.39 -26.71 11.01
C SER A 128 -27.94 -26.29 10.86
N ARG A 129 -27.11 -26.69 11.82
CA ARG A 129 -25.67 -26.48 11.84
C ARG A 129 -25.01 -27.55 11.00
N GLU A 130 -25.08 -27.38 9.69
CA GLU A 130 -24.23 -28.04 8.70
C GLU A 130 -23.75 -26.92 7.77
N ASP A 131 -22.77 -26.14 8.24
CA ASP A 131 -22.04 -25.19 7.39
C ASP A 131 -21.01 -26.00 6.60
N GLU A 132 -21.51 -26.86 5.71
CA GLU A 132 -20.72 -27.38 4.61
C GLU A 132 -20.56 -26.18 3.66
N GLY A 133 -19.44 -25.46 3.82
CA GLY A 133 -19.13 -24.32 2.97
C GLY A 133 -19.28 -24.68 1.49
N LEU A 134 -19.67 -23.69 0.67
CA LEU A 134 -19.85 -23.87 -0.77
C LEU A 134 -18.63 -24.58 -1.35
N ARG A 135 -18.86 -25.65 -2.11
CA ARG A 135 -17.76 -26.39 -2.72
C ARG A 135 -17.08 -25.51 -3.78
N ASP A 136 -15.80 -25.73 -4.02
CA ASP A 136 -15.02 -24.93 -4.98
C ASP A 136 -15.68 -24.93 -6.38
N GLU A 137 -16.33 -26.03 -6.77
CA GLU A 137 -17.07 -26.12 -8.03
C GLU A 137 -18.27 -25.17 -8.09
N GLU A 138 -18.96 -24.98 -6.97
CA GLU A 138 -20.13 -24.09 -6.85
C GLU A 138 -19.71 -22.62 -6.86
N ILE A 139 -18.55 -22.31 -6.25
CA ILE A 139 -17.93 -20.99 -6.28
C ILE A 139 -17.50 -20.63 -7.71
N ASP A 140 -16.92 -21.59 -8.44
CA ASP A 140 -16.51 -21.42 -9.83
C ASP A 140 -17.70 -21.16 -10.76
N GLU A 141 -18.78 -21.93 -10.59
CA GLU A 141 -20.02 -21.73 -11.35
C GLU A 141 -20.65 -20.36 -11.05
N PHE A 142 -20.66 -19.95 -9.79
CA PHE A 142 -21.12 -18.62 -9.38
C PHE A 142 -20.26 -17.49 -9.98
N LEU A 143 -18.93 -17.64 -10.02
CA LEU A 143 -18.03 -16.66 -10.63
C LEU A 143 -18.18 -16.58 -12.15
N LYS A 144 -18.51 -17.71 -12.81
CA LYS A 144 -18.82 -17.79 -14.26
C LYS A 144 -20.19 -17.20 -14.59
N SER A 145 -21.18 -17.34 -13.70
CA SER A 145 -22.53 -16.78 -13.87
C SER A 145 -22.56 -15.25 -13.88
N ARG A 146 -21.58 -14.61 -13.22
CA ARG A 146 -21.46 -13.15 -13.18
C ARG A 146 -20.65 -12.64 -14.37
N VAL A 147 -21.27 -11.82 -15.21
CA VAL A 147 -20.57 -11.06 -16.26
C VAL A 147 -19.51 -10.17 -15.60
N LYS A 148 -18.22 -10.45 -15.86
CA LYS A 148 -17.10 -9.69 -15.30
C LYS A 148 -17.09 -8.28 -15.91
N ARG A 149 -17.73 -7.32 -15.23
CA ARG A 149 -17.72 -5.91 -15.63
C ARG A 149 -16.41 -5.25 -15.20
N GLY A 150 -15.44 -5.19 -16.13
CA GLY A 150 -14.35 -4.22 -16.12
C GLY A 150 -12.98 -4.71 -15.61
N ARG A 151 -11.96 -4.50 -16.48
CA ARG A 151 -10.53 -4.31 -16.19
C ARG A 151 -9.90 -5.15 -15.06
N CYS A 152 -10.04 -6.48 -15.08
CA CYS A 152 -9.25 -7.39 -14.23
C CYS A 152 -9.30 -8.84 -14.73
N SER A 153 -9.42 -9.10 -16.05
CA SER A 153 -9.10 -10.43 -16.55
C SER A 153 -7.59 -10.60 -16.41
N ILE A 154 -7.15 -11.33 -15.38
CA ILE A 154 -5.77 -11.76 -15.24
C ILE A 154 -5.54 -12.76 -16.38
N GLY A 155 -5.02 -12.26 -17.50
CA GLY A 155 -4.67 -13.07 -18.65
C GLY A 155 -3.40 -13.88 -18.37
N SER A 156 -3.19 -14.97 -19.13
CA SER A 156 -2.04 -15.87 -18.93
C SER A 156 -0.66 -15.22 -19.17
N ARG A 157 -0.61 -13.93 -19.55
CA ARG A 157 0.59 -13.13 -19.80
C ARG A 157 1.17 -12.47 -18.54
N MET A 158 0.67 -12.77 -17.34
CA MET A 158 1.16 -12.12 -16.11
C MET A 158 2.63 -12.45 -15.79
N ASP A 159 3.14 -13.56 -16.31
CA ASP A 159 4.53 -14.00 -16.11
C ASP A 159 5.48 -13.55 -17.23
N GLU A 160 4.96 -12.90 -18.28
CA GLU A 160 5.81 -12.26 -19.28
C GLU A 160 6.35 -10.95 -18.70
N THR A 161 7.51 -11.03 -18.05
CA THR A 161 8.31 -9.84 -17.73
C THR A 161 8.48 -8.99 -18.99
N GLY A 162 8.28 -7.68 -18.83
CA GLY A 162 8.18 -6.68 -19.91
C GLY A 162 9.36 -6.67 -20.90
N PRO A 163 9.27 -5.87 -21.98
CA PRO A 163 10.07 -6.04 -23.18
C PRO A 163 11.57 -5.99 -22.87
N TYR A 164 12.20 -7.16 -22.80
CA TYR A 164 13.64 -7.25 -22.78
C TYR A 164 14.18 -6.89 -24.16
N LEU A 165 15.32 -6.22 -24.16
CA LEU A 165 16.08 -5.91 -25.36
C LEU A 165 16.21 -7.18 -26.21
N PRO A 166 16.09 -7.08 -27.55
CA PRO A 166 16.29 -8.23 -28.42
C PRO A 166 17.63 -8.86 -28.09
N THR A 167 17.63 -10.17 -27.81
CA THR A 167 18.84 -10.95 -27.61
C THR A 167 19.72 -10.77 -28.83
N SER A 168 20.83 -10.04 -28.67
CA SER A 168 21.82 -9.85 -29.71
C SER A 168 22.57 -11.16 -29.93
N SER A 169 22.00 -12.05 -30.74
CA SER A 169 22.75 -13.08 -31.45
C SER A 169 21.80 -13.84 -32.36
N GLU A 170 21.80 -13.47 -33.64
CA GLU A 170 21.94 -14.41 -34.76
C GLU A 170 21.99 -13.59 -36.05
N PHE A 171 23.19 -13.21 -36.46
CA PHE A 171 23.45 -12.95 -37.88
C PHE A 171 23.40 -14.31 -38.60
N PRO A 172 22.64 -14.39 -39.69
CA PRO A 172 23.26 -14.88 -40.91
C PRO A 172 23.08 -13.83 -42.00
N GLY A 173 24.21 -13.44 -42.58
CA GLY A 173 24.31 -12.35 -43.52
C GLY A 173 23.46 -12.55 -44.78
N LYS A 174 23.11 -11.41 -45.38
CA LYS A 174 23.01 -11.26 -46.83
C LYS A 174 23.39 -9.83 -47.18
N LEU A 175 24.33 -9.77 -48.11
CA LEU A 175 25.05 -8.62 -48.63
C LEU A 175 24.09 -7.54 -49.15
N LEU A 176 24.28 -6.29 -48.69
CA LEU A 176 23.75 -5.11 -49.38
C LEU A 176 24.75 -4.71 -50.46
N LEU A 177 24.35 -4.90 -51.72
CA LEU A 177 24.90 -4.19 -52.87
C LEU A 177 24.46 -2.73 -52.78
N HIS A 178 25.41 -1.82 -52.62
CA HIS A 178 25.23 -0.40 -52.89
C HIS A 178 25.04 -0.15 -54.40
N PRO A 179 24.24 0.86 -54.77
CA PRO A 179 24.65 1.78 -55.82
C PRO A 179 24.99 3.13 -55.18
N SER A 180 26.11 3.67 -55.62
CA SER A 180 26.47 5.06 -55.46
C SER A 180 25.93 5.83 -56.67
N GLU A 181 25.57 7.09 -56.41
CA GLU A 181 25.20 8.18 -57.34
C GLU A 181 23.77 8.19 -57.91
#